data_AF-A0A958B6A2-F1
#
_entry.id   AF-A0A958B6A2-F1
#
_cell.length_a   1.000
_cell.length_b   1.000
_cell.length_c   1.000
_cell.angle_alpha   90.00
_cell.angle_beta   90.00
_cell.angle_gamma   90.00
#
_symmetry.space_group_name_H-M   'P 1'
#
loop_
_entity.id
_entity.type
_entity.pdbx_description
1 polymer ?
#
loop_
_entity_poly.entity_id
_entity_poly.type
_entity_poly.pdbx_seq_one_letter_code
_entity_poly.pdbx_strand_id
1 'polypeptide(L)'
;MIENQKPSYITIVEGPPPEFRDVSSEWSIGVFEGMDGSEIAVCEMRAFNGPQLVKRCQDAWQEGRPARLDFPTDDGVRGELDIVAIRWEEVEEGHKIYLWVKI
;
A
#
# COMPACT_ATOMS: atom_id res chain seq x y z
N MET A 1 -15.17 6.12 23.32
CA MET A 1 -13.82 6.56 22.88
C MET A 1 -13.42 5.77 21.64
N ILE A 2 -13.95 6.07 20.44
CA ILE A 2 -13.64 5.30 19.20
C ILE A 2 -13.58 6.22 17.96
N GLU A 3 -13.16 7.48 18.13
CA GLU A 3 -13.08 8.43 17.00
C GLU A 3 -11.69 8.44 16.32
N ASN A 4 -10.71 7.73 16.87
CA ASN A 4 -9.29 7.86 16.48
C ASN A 4 -8.74 6.78 15.54
N GLN A 5 -9.57 5.93 14.93
CA GLN A 5 -9.09 4.81 14.09
C GLN A 5 -9.41 4.94 12.60
N LYS A 6 -9.53 6.16 12.07
CA LYS A 6 -9.69 6.32 10.61
C LYS A 6 -8.41 5.90 9.87
N PRO A 7 -8.51 5.00 8.88
CA PRO A 7 -7.36 4.61 8.07
C PRO A 7 -6.75 5.81 7.34
N SER A 8 -5.44 5.76 7.14
CA SER A 8 -4.74 6.68 6.25
C SER A 8 -4.73 6.10 4.84
N TYR A 9 -5.45 6.73 3.92
CA TYR A 9 -5.53 6.24 2.54
C TYR A 9 -4.40 6.75 1.66
N ILE A 10 -3.88 5.87 0.81
CA ILE A 10 -3.26 6.17 -0.48
C ILE A 10 -4.30 5.84 -1.55
N THR A 11 -4.70 6.85 -2.32
CA THR A 11 -5.78 6.73 -3.30
C THR A 11 -5.22 6.82 -4.70
N ILE A 12 -5.51 5.82 -5.54
CA ILE A 12 -5.33 5.92 -6.99
C ILE A 12 -6.47 6.77 -7.52
N VAL A 13 -6.13 8.00 -7.92
CA VAL A 13 -7.07 9.01 -8.44
C VAL A 13 -7.31 8.79 -9.93
N GLU A 14 -6.24 8.49 -10.67
CA GLU A 14 -6.26 8.26 -12.13
C GLU A 14 -5.36 7.08 -12.48
N GLY A 15 -5.79 6.29 -13.47
CA GLY A 15 -5.05 5.12 -13.96
C GLY A 15 -5.88 3.83 -13.96
N PRO A 16 -5.39 2.78 -14.62
CA PRO A 16 -6.01 1.46 -14.57
C PRO A 16 -5.92 0.86 -13.15
N PRO A 17 -6.70 -0.19 -12.86
CA PRO A 17 -6.48 -1.03 -11.69
C PRO A 17 -5.01 -1.45 -11.59
N PRO A 18 -4.41 -1.45 -10.39
CA PRO A 18 -3.02 -1.83 -10.20
C PRO A 18 -2.83 -3.33 -10.42
N GLU A 19 -1.73 -3.70 -11.06
CA GLU A 19 -1.33 -5.11 -11.13
C GLU A 19 -0.66 -5.54 -9.82
N PHE A 20 -1.26 -6.54 -9.17
CA PHE A 20 -0.74 -7.16 -7.96
C PHE A 20 0.11 -8.38 -8.32
N ARG A 21 1.39 -8.36 -7.94
CA ARG A 21 2.34 -9.44 -8.18
C ARG A 21 2.66 -10.16 -6.89
N ASP A 22 2.73 -11.48 -6.93
CA ASP A 22 3.14 -12.29 -5.77
C ASP A 22 4.57 -11.97 -5.34
N VAL A 23 4.79 -11.92 -4.03
CA VAL A 23 6.11 -11.73 -3.44
C VAL A 23 6.75 -13.11 -3.22
N SER A 24 7.30 -13.69 -4.28
CA SER A 24 7.89 -15.04 -4.29
C SER A 24 9.30 -15.14 -3.70
N SER A 25 9.73 -14.26 -2.78
CA SER A 25 11.11 -14.25 -2.28
C SER A 25 11.19 -14.29 -0.77
N GLU A 26 12.05 -15.16 -0.25
CA GLU A 26 12.38 -15.54 1.16
C GLU A 26 12.36 -14.46 2.27
N TRP A 27 12.21 -13.17 1.96
CA TRP A 27 12.03 -12.08 2.93
C TRP A 27 10.58 -11.91 3.40
N SER A 28 9.58 -12.35 2.63
CA SER A 28 8.16 -12.31 3.03
C SER A 28 7.87 -13.21 4.24
N ILE A 29 8.70 -14.24 4.47
CA ILE A 29 8.65 -15.11 5.64
C ILE A 29 9.06 -14.35 6.92
N GLY A 30 10.03 -13.43 6.85
CA GLY A 30 10.52 -12.68 8.02
C GLY A 30 9.66 -11.49 8.44
N VAL A 31 8.87 -10.92 7.52
CA VAL A 31 7.91 -9.85 7.83
C VAL A 31 6.62 -10.41 8.44
N PHE A 32 6.39 -11.72 8.32
CA PHE A 32 5.11 -12.36 8.61
C PHE A 32 5.28 -13.69 9.36
N GLU A 33 5.72 -13.63 10.62
CA GLU A 33 5.45 -14.69 11.59
C GLU A 33 4.16 -14.39 12.38
N GLY A 34 3.08 -14.12 11.65
CA GLY A 34 1.73 -13.93 12.18
C GLY A 34 0.79 -15.04 11.71
N MET A 35 -0.09 -15.51 12.60
CA MET A 35 -0.98 -16.67 12.42
C MET A 35 -2.10 -16.50 11.37
N ASP A 36 -2.05 -15.47 10.53
CA ASP A 36 -3.12 -15.15 9.56
C ASP A 36 -2.65 -15.56 8.16
N GLY A 37 -3.29 -16.52 7.49
CA GLY A 37 -2.87 -17.00 6.16
C GLY A 37 -3.00 -15.99 5.00
N SER A 38 -2.88 -14.69 5.26
CA SER A 38 -2.91 -13.63 4.26
C SER A 38 -1.68 -13.68 3.36
N GLU A 39 -1.89 -13.65 2.05
CA GLU A 39 -0.81 -13.52 1.08
C GLU A 39 -0.43 -12.03 0.92
N ILE A 40 0.85 -11.77 0.67
CA ILE A 40 1.34 -10.41 0.42
C ILE A 40 1.61 -10.26 -1.06
N ALA A 41 0.93 -9.31 -1.67
CA ALA A 41 1.21 -8.87 -3.03
C ALA A 41 1.95 -7.54 -3.05
N VAL A 42 2.70 -7.30 -4.12
CA VAL A 42 3.31 -6.01 -4.42
C VAL A 42 2.67 -5.39 -5.65
N CYS A 43 2.34 -4.11 -5.57
CA CYS A 43 2.00 -3.30 -6.73
C CYS A 43 2.91 -2.08 -6.82
N GLU A 44 3.07 -1.56 -8.03
CA GLU A 44 3.89 -0.40 -8.33
C GLU A 44 3.09 0.65 -9.07
N MET A 45 3.28 1.91 -8.73
CA MET A 45 2.57 3.01 -9.36
C MET A 45 3.41 4.28 -9.38
N ARG A 46 3.10 5.17 -10.32
CA ARG A 46 3.66 6.53 -10.33
C ARG A 46 3.01 7.36 -9.25
N ALA A 47 3.81 8.21 -8.63
CA ALA A 47 3.36 9.17 -7.64
C ALA A 47 3.92 10.55 -7.97
N PHE A 48 3.15 11.58 -7.67
CA PHE A 48 3.66 12.95 -7.75
C PHE A 48 4.71 13.22 -6.65
N ASN A 49 4.46 12.73 -5.43
CA ASN A 49 5.33 12.94 -4.27
C ASN A 49 5.50 11.63 -3.46
N GLY A 50 6.38 10.74 -3.95
CA GLY A 50 6.71 9.48 -3.28
C GLY A 50 7.14 9.66 -1.81
N PRO A 51 8.09 10.57 -1.50
CA PRO A 51 8.53 10.80 -0.13
C PRO A 51 7.39 11.16 0.84
N GLN A 52 6.46 12.02 0.41
CA GLN A 52 5.31 12.42 1.24
C GLN A 52 4.34 11.25 1.49
N LEU A 53 4.11 10.39 0.49
CA LEU A 53 3.25 9.22 0.64
C LEU A 53 3.84 8.20 1.63
N VAL A 54 5.17 8.01 1.61
CA VAL A 54 5.87 7.17 2.59
C VAL A 54 5.71 7.73 4.00
N LYS A 55 5.96 9.04 4.17
CA LYS A 55 5.82 9.71 5.46
C LYS A 55 4.38 9.57 6.01
N ARG A 56 3.37 9.71 5.16
CA ARG A 56 1.96 9.55 5.52
C ARG A 56 1.63 8.14 6.06
N CYS A 57 2.23 7.09 5.50
CA CYS A 57 2.05 5.73 6.01
C CYS A 57 2.77 5.54 7.35
N GLN A 58 4.01 6.03 7.44
CA GLN A 58 4.80 5.96 8.67
C GLN A 58 4.10 6.67 9.84
N ASP A 59 3.56 7.87 9.60
CA ASP A 59 2.83 8.63 10.63
C ASP A 59 1.57 7.88 11.07
N ALA A 60 0.82 7.29 10.14
CA ALA A 60 -0.35 6.47 10.48
C ALA A 60 0.02 5.27 11.36
N TRP A 61 1.08 4.52 10.99
CA TRP A 61 1.53 3.38 11.77
C TRP A 61 2.07 3.79 13.15
N GLN A 62 2.78 4.91 13.26
CA GLN A 62 3.24 5.46 14.54
C GLN A 62 2.08 5.85 15.46
N GLU A 63 0.97 6.30 14.89
CA GLU A 63 -0.27 6.60 15.59
C GLU A 63 -1.15 5.37 15.88
N GLY A 64 -0.70 4.17 15.48
CA GLY A 64 -1.47 2.93 15.63
C GLY A 64 -2.69 2.83 14.72
N ARG A 65 -2.70 3.60 13.62
CA ARG A 65 -3.77 3.59 12.60
C ARG A 65 -3.35 2.78 11.37
N PRO A 66 -4.29 2.08 10.71
CA PRO A 66 -3.97 1.37 9.48
C PRO A 66 -3.70 2.34 8.33
N ALA A 67 -2.85 1.93 7.39
CA ALA A 67 -2.70 2.56 6.09
C ALA A 67 -3.36 1.67 5.03
N ARG A 68 -4.14 2.25 4.10
CA ARG A 68 -4.90 1.50 3.09
C ARG A 68 -4.69 2.03 1.69
N LEU A 69 -4.59 1.12 0.73
CA LEU A 69 -4.65 1.42 -0.69
C LEU A 69 -6.11 1.43 -1.11
N ASP A 70 -6.55 2.51 -1.71
CA ASP A 70 -7.88 2.66 -2.32
C ASP A 70 -7.72 2.82 -3.84
N PHE A 71 -8.28 1.89 -4.62
CA PHE A 71 -8.00 1.74 -6.05
C PHE A 71 -9.26 1.40 -6.86
N PRO A 72 -9.32 1.78 -8.15
CA PRO A 72 -10.41 1.36 -9.03
C PRO A 72 -10.32 -0.14 -9.33
N THR A 73 -11.45 -0.84 -9.39
CA THR A 73 -11.56 -2.21 -9.91
C THR A 73 -12.22 -2.22 -11.30
N ASP A 74 -12.07 -3.32 -12.05
CA ASP A 74 -12.64 -3.46 -13.40
C ASP A 74 -14.18 -3.34 -13.44
N ASP A 75 -14.86 -3.67 -12.34
CA ASP A 75 -16.31 -3.56 -12.21
C ASP A 75 -16.81 -2.13 -11.93
N GLY A 76 -15.91 -1.14 -11.89
CA GLY A 76 -16.22 0.26 -11.59
C GLY A 76 -16.48 0.55 -10.11
N VAL A 77 -16.25 -0.44 -9.23
CA VAL A 77 -16.24 -0.28 -7.78
C VAL A 77 -14.83 0.09 -7.31
N ARG A 78 -14.70 0.64 -6.10
CA ARG A 78 -13.38 0.88 -5.48
C ARG A 78 -13.03 -0.26 -4.53
N GLY A 79 -11.82 -0.79 -4.66
CA GLY A 79 -11.25 -1.77 -3.75
C GLY A 79 -10.41 -1.10 -2.67
N GLU A 80 -10.35 -1.73 -1.49
CA GLU A 80 -9.46 -1.34 -0.40
C GLU A 80 -8.58 -2.51 0.03
N LEU A 81 -7.28 -2.30 0.18
CA LEU A 81 -6.35 -3.29 0.76
C LEU A 81 -5.47 -2.63 1.83
N ASP A 82 -5.13 -3.38 2.88
CA ASP A 82 -4.23 -2.89 3.92
C ASP A 82 -2.78 -2.86 3.40
N ILE A 83 -2.12 -1.72 3.56
CA ILE A 83 -0.70 -1.52 3.21
C ILE A 83 0.14 -1.98 4.40
N VAL A 84 1.04 -2.94 4.15
CA VAL A 84 1.98 -3.47 5.16
C VAL A 84 3.38 -2.86 5.04
N ALA A 85 3.75 -2.40 3.84
CA ALA A 85 5.00 -1.69 3.61
C ALA A 85 4.88 -0.75 2.42
N ILE A 86 5.71 0.30 2.41
CA ILE A 86 5.84 1.24 1.29
C ILE A 86 7.30 1.64 1.11
N ARG A 87 7.73 1.75 -0.15
CA ARG A 87 8.98 2.44 -0.53
C ARG A 87 8.75 3.34 -1.73
N TRP A 88 9.63 4.31 -1.91
CA TRP A 88 9.67 5.15 -3.10
C TRP A 88 11.07 5.12 -3.72
N GLU A 89 11.14 5.41 -5.01
CA GLU A 89 12.37 5.68 -5.75
C GLU A 89 12.17 6.85 -6.72
N GLU A 90 13.26 7.50 -7.08
CA GLU A 90 13.30 8.50 -8.14
C GLU A 90 13.69 7.81 -9.45
N VAL A 91 12.85 7.94 -10.47
CA VAL A 91 13.09 7.46 -11.84
C VAL A 91 13.04 8.64 -12.81
N GLU A 92 13.45 8.43 -14.05
CA GLU A 92 13.46 9.49 -15.08
C GLU A 92 12.09 10.17 -15.23
N GLU A 93 11.00 9.44 -15.04
CA GLU A 93 9.63 9.95 -15.18
C GLU A 93 8.97 10.44 -13.88
N GLY A 94 9.76 10.64 -12.82
CA GLY A 94 9.31 11.17 -11.52
C GLY A 94 9.42 10.16 -10.38
N HIS A 95 8.52 10.22 -9.40
CA HIS A 95 8.55 9.26 -8.30
C HIS A 95 7.77 8.00 -8.64
N LYS A 96 8.37 6.85 -8.35
CA LYS A 96 7.70 5.56 -8.35
C LYS A 96 7.56 5.07 -6.91
N ILE A 97 6.40 4.53 -6.56
CA ILE A 97 6.17 3.88 -5.26
C ILE A 97 5.90 2.39 -5.45
N TYR A 98 6.29 1.63 -4.45
CA TYR A 98 5.95 0.22 -4.31
C TYR A 98 5.14 0.07 -3.04
N LEU A 99 3.99 -0.58 -3.15
CA LEU A 99 3.12 -0.91 -2.03
C LEU A 99 3.09 -2.42 -1.87
N TRP A 100 3.30 -2.88 -0.64
CA TRP A 100 2.99 -4.24 -0.24
C TRP A 100 1.67 -4.24 0.48
N VAL A 101 0.77 -5.09 0.02
CA VAL A 101 -0.61 -5.15 0.51
C VAL A 101 -1.00 -6.56 0.90
N LYS A 102 -1.92 -6.67 1.86
CA LYS A 102 -2.58 -7.95 2.18
C LYS A 102 -3.69 -8.20 1.18
N ILE A 103 -3.69 -9.37 0.54
CA ILE A 103 -4.73 -9.85 -0.39
C ILE A 103 -5.48 -11.04 0.18
#